data_AF-A0A7K0XB84-F1
#
_entry.id   AF-A0A7K0XB84-F1
#
_cell.length_a   1.000
_cell.length_b   1.000
_cell.length_c   1.000
_cell.angle_alpha   90.00
_cell.angle_beta   90.00
_cell.angle_gamma   90.00
#
_symmetry.space_group_name_H-M   'P 1'
#
loop_
_entity.id
_entity.type
_entity.pdbx_description
1 polymer ?
#
loop_
_entity_poly.entity_id
_entity_poly.type
_entity_poly.pdbx_seq_one_letter_code
_entity_poly.pdbx_strand_id
1 'polypeptide(L)'
;MTTGGRSDSFDDDELIKAEFDSMVEGLSLDESAPTTYLDELEKFEDLNRFTPPPIAKRGIREQIQDARKSFKKWKNNRQSYNPEDGSAI
;
A
#
# COMPACT_ATOMS: atom_id res chain seq x y z
N MET A 1 9.22 56.88 -44.54
CA MET A 1 8.29 56.51 -43.45
C MET A 1 8.69 55.13 -42.97
N THR A 2 9.24 55.03 -41.76
CA THR A 2 9.74 53.75 -41.19
C THR A 2 9.12 53.55 -39.81
N THR A 3 8.15 52.65 -39.69
CA THR A 3 7.68 52.15 -38.39
C THR A 3 7.21 50.71 -38.57
N GLY A 4 8.14 49.76 -38.52
CA GLY A 4 7.87 48.33 -38.46
C GLY A 4 8.90 47.72 -37.51
N GLY A 5 8.47 47.34 -36.31
CA GLY A 5 9.39 46.81 -35.29
C GLY A 5 8.90 46.93 -33.85
N ARG A 6 7.59 46.99 -33.62
CA ARG A 6 7.04 47.00 -32.24
C ARG A 6 5.79 46.15 -32.03
N SER A 7 5.29 45.49 -33.07
CA SER A 7 4.15 44.55 -32.99
C SER A 7 4.60 43.10 -32.77
N ASP A 8 5.76 42.69 -33.30
CA ASP A 8 6.23 41.30 -33.29
C ASP A 8 6.37 40.68 -31.89
N SER A 9 6.93 41.42 -30.92
CA SER A 9 7.17 40.87 -29.57
C SER A 9 5.89 40.68 -28.73
N PHE A 10 4.84 41.48 -28.98
CA PHE A 10 3.57 41.31 -28.28
C PHE A 10 2.78 40.15 -28.90
N ASP A 11 2.86 40.00 -30.22
CA ASP A 11 2.25 38.89 -30.95
C ASP A 11 2.93 37.55 -30.59
N ASP A 12 4.26 37.54 -30.40
CA ASP A 12 5.03 36.36 -29.97
C ASP A 12 4.69 35.94 -28.53
N ASP A 13 4.59 36.87 -27.58
CA ASP A 13 4.23 36.57 -26.19
C ASP A 13 2.79 36.03 -26.08
N GLU A 14 1.87 36.57 -26.88
CA GLU A 14 0.49 36.09 -27.00
C GLU A 14 0.43 34.69 -27.64
N LEU A 15 1.26 34.45 -28.66
CA LEU A 15 1.38 33.14 -29.32
C LEU A 15 1.94 32.08 -28.37
N ILE A 16 3.02 32.38 -27.64
CA ILE A 16 3.64 31.50 -26.65
C ILE A 16 2.64 31.13 -25.56
N LYS A 17 1.87 32.13 -25.09
CA LYS A 17 0.84 31.89 -24.08
C LYS A 17 -0.29 31.00 -24.61
N ALA A 18 -0.75 31.23 -25.83
CA ALA A 18 -1.79 30.41 -26.45
C ALA A 18 -1.34 28.96 -26.67
N GLU A 19 -0.09 28.75 -27.08
CA GLU A 19 0.49 27.41 -27.21
C GLU A 19 0.63 26.71 -25.86
N PHE A 20 1.08 27.42 -24.83
CA PHE A 20 1.15 26.90 -23.47
C PHE A 20 -0.24 26.53 -22.92
N ASP A 21 -1.22 27.43 -23.07
CA ASP A 21 -2.60 27.19 -22.64
C ASP A 21 -3.19 25.95 -23.36
N SER A 22 -2.91 25.75 -24.65
CA SER A 22 -3.32 24.54 -25.40
C SER A 22 -2.64 23.25 -24.92
N MET A 23 -1.37 23.31 -24.51
CA MET A 23 -0.66 22.15 -23.94
C MET A 23 -1.23 21.77 -22.57
N VAL A 24 -1.62 22.76 -21.78
CA VAL A 24 -2.16 22.56 -20.42
C VAL A 24 -3.65 22.20 -20.43
N GLU A 25 -4.43 22.68 -21.41
CA GLU A 25 -5.86 22.35 -21.56
C GLU A 25 -6.12 20.85 -21.80
N GLY A 26 -5.19 20.16 -22.47
CA GLY A 26 -5.22 18.71 -22.66
C GLY A 26 -4.75 17.90 -21.43
N LEU A 27 -4.15 18.56 -20.44
CA LEU A 27 -3.84 17.95 -19.16
C LEU A 27 -5.08 18.07 -18.29
N SER A 28 -5.89 17.00 -18.30
CA SER A 28 -6.94 16.83 -17.31
C SER A 28 -6.31 16.67 -15.92
N LEU A 29 -5.92 17.79 -15.30
CA LEU A 29 -5.68 17.88 -13.88
C LEU A 29 -7.05 17.74 -13.23
N ASP A 30 -7.31 16.57 -12.67
CA ASP A 30 -8.46 16.34 -11.79
C ASP A 30 -8.27 17.19 -10.52
N GLU A 31 -8.56 18.50 -10.61
CA GLU A 31 -8.28 19.49 -9.58
C GLU A 31 -9.50 19.77 -8.67
N SER A 32 -10.53 18.93 -8.67
CA SER A 32 -11.69 19.18 -7.79
C SER A 32 -12.52 17.97 -7.36
N ALA A 33 -12.01 16.74 -7.51
CA ALA A 33 -12.62 15.66 -6.77
C ALA A 33 -12.41 15.91 -5.25
N PRO A 34 -13.47 15.84 -4.41
CA PRO A 34 -13.34 15.97 -2.95
C PRO A 34 -12.49 14.85 -2.31
N THR A 35 -12.03 13.90 -3.12
CA THR A 35 -11.16 12.79 -2.77
C THR A 35 -10.14 12.61 -3.89
N THR A 36 -8.85 12.60 -3.55
CA THR A 36 -7.74 12.36 -4.49
C THR A 36 -7.54 10.85 -4.68
N TYR A 37 -6.92 10.43 -5.78
CA TYR A 37 -6.47 9.04 -5.97
C TYR A 37 -5.65 8.51 -4.77
N LEU A 38 -4.83 9.36 -4.14
CA LEU A 38 -4.08 8.98 -2.94
C LEU A 38 -4.99 8.77 -1.71
N ASP A 39 -6.06 9.55 -1.56
CA ASP A 39 -7.06 9.35 -0.49
C ASP A 39 -7.84 8.04 -0.69
N GLU A 40 -8.07 7.65 -1.95
CA GLU A 40 -8.66 6.35 -2.28
C GLU A 40 -7.71 5.19 -1.93
N LEU A 41 -6.41 5.31 -2.24
CA LEU A 41 -5.39 4.31 -1.86
C LEU A 41 -5.26 4.16 -0.35
N GLU A 42 -5.25 5.27 0.41
CA GLU A 42 -5.24 5.24 1.88
C GLU A 42 -6.47 4.50 2.42
N LYS A 43 -7.64 4.69 1.78
CA LYS A 43 -8.87 3.97 2.13
C LYS A 43 -8.81 2.46 1.80
N PHE A 44 -8.10 2.07 0.74
CA PHE A 44 -7.90 0.66 0.39
C PHE A 44 -6.98 -0.08 1.37
N GLU A 45 -5.99 0.60 1.93
CA GLU A 45 -5.12 0.05 2.98
C GLU A 45 -5.94 -0.33 4.23
N ASP A 46 -6.88 0.53 4.63
CA ASP A 46 -7.69 0.30 5.82
C ASP A 46 -8.76 -0.79 5.59
N LEU A 47 -9.29 -0.92 4.37
CA LEU A 47 -10.27 -1.96 4.00
C LEU A 47 -9.68 -3.38 3.89
N ASN A 48 -8.42 -3.51 3.48
CA ASN A 48 -7.74 -4.80 3.35
C ASN A 48 -6.88 -5.14 4.58
N ARG A 49 -6.98 -4.35 5.64
CA ARG A 49 -6.23 -4.57 6.87
C ARG A 49 -6.65 -5.90 7.49
N PHE A 50 -5.66 -6.67 7.93
CA PHE A 50 -5.89 -7.94 8.60
C PHE A 50 -6.81 -7.73 9.81
N THR A 51 -8.04 -8.24 9.70
CA THR A 51 -8.98 -8.34 10.81
C THR A 51 -8.79 -9.72 11.44
N PRO A 52 -8.16 -9.84 12.61
CA PRO A 52 -7.98 -11.13 13.24
C PRO A 52 -9.35 -11.75 13.52
N PRO A 53 -9.55 -13.05 13.23
CA PRO A 53 -10.79 -13.72 13.62
C PRO A 53 -10.94 -13.65 15.15
N PRO A 54 -12.18 -13.62 15.67
CA PRO A 54 -12.41 -13.61 17.11
C PRO A 54 -11.83 -14.88 17.74
N ILE A 55 -10.72 -14.75 18.47
CA ILE A 55 -10.11 -15.85 19.20
C ILE A 55 -10.93 -16.08 20.47
N ALA A 56 -11.53 -17.26 20.61
CA ALA A 56 -12.21 -17.64 21.85
C ALA A 56 -11.24 -17.56 23.03
N LYS A 57 -11.62 -16.85 24.10
CA LYS A 57 -10.82 -16.73 25.32
C LYS A 57 -10.74 -18.11 25.98
N ARG A 58 -9.61 -18.79 25.80
CA ARG A 58 -9.33 -20.09 26.43
C ARG A 58 -9.03 -19.91 27.91
N GLY A 59 -9.57 -20.80 28.74
CA GLY A 59 -9.34 -20.76 30.18
C GLY A 59 -7.89 -21.06 30.55
N ILE A 60 -7.39 -20.50 31.65
CA ILE A 60 -6.01 -20.75 32.14
C ILE A 60 -5.76 -22.25 32.37
N ARG A 61 -6.79 -22.99 32.80
CA ARG A 61 -6.72 -24.45 33.03
C ARG A 61 -6.47 -25.22 31.73
N GLU A 62 -7.10 -24.81 30.64
CA GLU A 62 -6.95 -25.43 29.31
C GLU A 62 -5.54 -25.18 28.77
N GLN A 63 -5.04 -23.95 28.91
CA GLN A 63 -3.67 -23.60 28.50
C GLN A 63 -2.61 -24.42 29.25
N ILE A 64 -2.79 -24.64 30.56
CA ILE A 64 -1.88 -25.49 31.36
C ILE A 64 -2.00 -26.96 30.95
N GLN A 65 -3.21 -27.45 30.67
CA GLN A 65 -3.43 -28.83 30.23
C GLN A 65 -2.76 -29.08 28.87
N ASP A 66 -2.90 -28.14 27.93
CA ASP A 66 -2.29 -28.19 26.61
C ASP A 66 -0.76 -28.10 26.69
N ALA A 67 -0.23 -27.24 27.57
CA ALA A 67 1.21 -27.17 27.82
C ALA A 67 1.76 -28.50 28.36
N ARG A 68 1.07 -29.13 29.33
CA ARG A 68 1.46 -30.45 29.85
C ARG A 68 1.35 -31.54 28.81
N LYS A 69 0.30 -31.53 27.98
CA LYS A 69 0.10 -32.50 26.89
C LYS A 69 1.20 -32.39 25.83
N SER A 70 1.54 -31.16 25.45
CA SER A 70 2.64 -30.87 24.52
C SER A 70 3.99 -31.28 25.09
N PHE A 71 4.25 -31.00 26.37
CA PHE A 71 5.47 -31.44 27.05
C PHE A 71 5.56 -32.96 27.15
N LYS A 72 4.44 -33.64 27.43
CA LYS A 72 4.36 -35.10 27.46
C LYS A 72 4.60 -35.69 26.07
N LYS A 73 4.02 -35.09 25.02
CA LYS A 73 4.27 -35.49 23.62
C LYS A 73 5.74 -35.30 23.26
N TRP A 74 6.34 -34.15 23.55
CA TRP A 74 7.76 -33.89 23.33
C TRP A 74 8.64 -34.89 24.07
N LYS A 75 8.40 -35.10 25.37
CA LYS A 75 9.15 -36.06 26.18
C LYS A 75 9.04 -37.48 25.65
N ASN A 76 7.86 -37.89 25.18
CA ASN A 76 7.66 -39.21 24.59
C ASN A 76 8.24 -39.32 23.17
N ASN A 77 8.36 -38.21 22.44
CA ASN A 77 8.99 -38.14 21.12
C ASN A 77 10.51 -37.93 21.17
N ARG A 78 11.11 -37.80 22.37
CA ARG A 78 12.57 -37.65 22.52
C ARG A 78 13.37 -38.86 22.03
N GLN A 79 12.75 -40.02 21.87
CA GLN A 79 13.40 -41.25 21.41
C GLN A 79 13.08 -41.58 19.93
N SER A 80 12.32 -40.76 19.21
CA SER A 80 12.08 -40.99 17.78
C SER A 80 13.29 -40.49 16.99
N TYR A 81 14.33 -41.31 16.89
CA TYR A 81 15.35 -41.13 15.87
C TYR A 81 14.68 -41.42 14.52
N ASN A 82 14.12 -40.38 13.89
CA ASN A 82 13.61 -40.43 12.52
C ASN A 82 14.72 -39.88 11.61
N PRO A 83 15.48 -40.74 10.90
CA PRO A 83 16.53 -40.27 10.00
C PRO A 83 16.01 -39.39 8.85
N GLU A 84 14.69 -39.38 8.61
CA GLU A 84 14.02 -38.63 7.55
C GLU A 84 13.55 -37.22 7.96
N ASP A 85 13.57 -36.85 9.25
CA ASP A 85 12.99 -35.58 9.77
C ASP A 85 13.99 -34.39 9.73
N GLY A 86 15.15 -34.56 9.09
CA GLY A 86 16.11 -33.49 8.82
C GLY A 86 16.71 -32.77 10.04
N SER A 87 16.41 -33.19 11.27
CA SER A 87 16.88 -32.55 12.50
C SER A 87 18.26 -33.06 12.98
N ALA A 88 19.00 -33.76 12.11
CA ALA A 88 20.37 -34.17 12.37
C ALA A 88 21.32 -33.05 11.89
N ILE A 89 22.03 -32.44 12.83
CA ILE A 89 23.26 -31.65 12.59
C ILE A 89 24.45 -32.59 12.47
#